data_AF-A0A7V9Q7P0-F1
#
_entry.id   AF-A0A7V9Q7P0-F1
#
_cell.length_a   1.000
_cell.length_b   1.000
_cell.length_c   1.000
_cell.angle_alpha   90.00
_cell.angle_beta   90.00
_cell.angle_gamma   90.00
#
_symmetry.space_group_name_H-M   'P 1'
#
loop_
_entity.id
_entity.type
_entity.pdbx_description
1 polymer ?
#
loop_
_entity_poly.entity_id
_entity_poly.type
_entity_poly.pdbx_seq_one_letter_code
_entity_poly.pdbx_strand_id
1 'polypeptide(L)'
;MSTAAATDRKAIMRDKRAQGIAAMGLVNREGDRFRVTTPTLRGRRASYEVWRDDAGKVRCTCLEFEEQSAHDSSYRCEHILAVKHSLLTKTSEAVTKQPQVTPPAIVPGDANVTAQAVPNTQPKDASEKRTEGGRDEETAALTAAAAPKRTAPRFVREHHDSSETDTTEATPASADESPAADQLATHTYEEEHQEMNKRQATLNVEAPENDLEFITAEEHEAMKVAAPQSAPVVPLAFTNTLRTLRQPIEPRFVKTREGWTDRQGNKHMVEYVEWHTVADLLDRVAPAWSHSVRGIVQIGDMVAVTAAITIDGVTREGVGTGTADNETGIKKAEHDALKRAAIKFGIARELYQRESDVIESTGAGPQAGDFPRDPLAKSMADLVTPKQLGMIRALAREAGVDVEEECQSVLRCRTEELSKRAASSFIDHLKNSQHEAVAAGGMRRAS
;
A
#
# COMPACT_ATOMS: atom_id res chain seq x y z
N MET A 1 4.80 -15.26 35.30
CA MET A 1 5.48 -14.70 34.11
C MET A 1 4.53 -14.27 32.97
N SER A 2 3.24 -14.66 32.95
CA SER A 2 2.31 -14.29 31.84
C SER A 2 1.81 -12.82 31.87
N THR A 3 1.81 -12.15 33.03
CA THR A 3 1.28 -10.77 33.19
C THR A 3 2.18 -9.68 32.60
N ALA A 4 3.49 -9.91 32.52
CA ALA A 4 4.44 -8.96 31.94
C ALA A 4 4.29 -8.85 30.41
N ALA A 5 4.01 -9.96 29.70
CA ALA A 5 3.80 -9.92 28.25
C ALA A 5 2.47 -9.27 27.86
N ALA A 6 1.44 -9.35 28.71
CA ALA A 6 0.13 -8.75 28.46
C ALA A 6 0.11 -7.23 28.65
N THR A 7 0.92 -6.71 29.58
CA THR A 7 1.06 -5.26 29.83
C THR A 7 1.77 -4.57 28.66
N ASP A 8 2.75 -5.23 28.06
CA ASP A 8 3.50 -4.71 26.91
C ASP A 8 2.61 -4.52 25.67
N ARG A 9 1.74 -5.49 25.35
CA ARG A 9 0.78 -5.36 24.23
C ARG A 9 -0.20 -4.20 24.41
N LYS A 10 -0.67 -3.96 25.65
CA LYS A 10 -1.56 -2.83 25.95
C LYS A 10 -0.84 -1.49 25.79
N ALA A 11 0.43 -1.41 26.21
CA ALA A 11 1.24 -0.21 26.03
C ALA A 11 1.47 0.10 24.54
N ILE A 12 1.80 -0.92 23.74
CA ILE A 12 1.97 -0.77 22.28
C ILE A 12 0.67 -0.29 21.61
N MET A 13 -0.48 -0.88 21.95
CA MET A 13 -1.77 -0.44 21.39
C MET A 13 -2.12 0.99 21.80
N ARG A 14 -1.81 1.38 23.05
CA ARG A 14 -2.03 2.74 23.54
C ARG A 14 -1.18 3.76 22.79
N ASP A 15 0.10 3.46 22.54
CA ASP A 15 0.98 4.34 21.77
C ASP A 15 0.51 4.48 20.32
N LYS A 16 0.10 3.38 19.66
CA LYS A 16 -0.47 3.44 18.31
C LYS A 16 -1.73 4.32 18.23
N ARG A 17 -2.63 4.24 19.20
CA ARG A 17 -3.80 5.13 19.25
C ARG A 17 -3.41 6.59 19.45
N ALA A 18 -2.44 6.85 20.34
CA ALA A 18 -1.92 8.18 20.58
C ALA A 18 -1.31 8.82 19.31
N GLN A 19 -0.54 8.04 18.54
CA GLN A 19 -0.01 8.47 17.24
C GLN A 19 -1.13 8.82 16.26
N GLY A 20 -2.19 7.99 16.18
CA GLY A 20 -3.36 8.27 15.35
C GLY A 20 -4.06 9.57 15.73
N ILE A 21 -4.26 9.84 17.03
CA ILE A 21 -4.87 11.09 17.52
C ILE A 21 -4.02 12.31 17.12
N ALA A 22 -2.71 12.22 17.28
CA ALA A 22 -1.79 13.30 16.89
C ALA A 22 -1.80 13.53 15.36
N ALA A 23 -1.76 12.47 14.56
CA ALA A 23 -1.76 12.53 13.10
C ALA A 23 -3.06 13.12 12.54
N MET A 24 -4.20 12.90 13.19
CA MET A 24 -5.49 13.51 12.83
C MET A 24 -5.61 14.99 13.22
N GLY A 25 -4.58 15.60 13.83
CA GLY A 25 -4.62 16.99 14.25
C GLY A 25 -5.58 17.26 15.41
N LEU A 26 -5.91 16.24 16.22
CA LEU A 26 -6.89 16.36 17.31
C LEU A 26 -6.28 16.85 18.63
N VAL A 27 -5.12 17.51 18.57
CA VAL A 27 -4.38 18.06 19.72
C VAL A 27 -4.24 19.57 19.55
N ASN A 28 -5.02 20.32 20.33
CA ASN A 28 -5.03 21.78 20.32
C ASN A 28 -4.31 22.32 21.56
N ARG A 29 -3.56 23.42 21.40
CA ARG A 29 -2.89 24.10 22.52
C ARG A 29 -3.73 25.29 22.96
N GLU A 30 -4.11 25.31 24.24
CA GLU A 30 -4.90 26.36 24.90
C GLU A 30 -4.05 26.90 26.05
N GLY A 31 -3.15 27.86 25.75
CA GLY A 31 -2.17 28.37 26.71
C GLY A 31 -1.17 27.31 27.18
N ASP A 32 -1.18 27.04 28.48
CA ASP A 32 -0.35 26.01 29.14
C ASP A 32 -1.01 24.62 29.19
N ARG A 33 -2.22 24.51 28.64
CA ARG A 33 -2.97 23.25 28.54
C ARG A 33 -3.06 22.79 27.10
N PHE A 34 -3.23 21.48 26.92
CA PHE A 34 -3.52 20.86 25.65
C PHE A 34 -4.89 20.21 25.72
N ARG A 35 -5.79 20.54 24.78
CA ARG A 35 -7.07 19.85 24.60
C ARG A 35 -6.89 18.75 23.56
N VAL A 36 -7.13 17.51 23.95
CA VAL A 36 -7.03 16.32 23.11
C VAL A 36 -8.42 15.76 22.86
N THR A 37 -8.82 15.63 21.60
CA THR A 37 -10.13 15.09 21.22
C THR A 37 -10.01 13.66 20.71
N THR A 38 -10.78 12.74 21.27
CA THR A 38 -10.74 11.32 20.88
C THR A 38 -12.03 10.95 20.15
N PRO A 39 -11.97 10.38 18.93
CA PRO A 39 -13.16 9.93 18.21
C PRO A 39 -13.73 8.68 18.89
N THR A 40 -15.01 8.72 19.29
CA THR A 40 -15.70 7.54 19.80
C THR A 40 -16.48 6.86 18.68
N LEU A 41 -16.67 5.54 18.78
CA LEU A 41 -17.38 4.72 17.79
C LEU A 41 -18.82 5.19 17.48
N ARG A 42 -19.42 6.03 18.32
CA ARG A 42 -20.79 6.55 18.14
C ARG A 42 -20.84 7.97 17.57
N GLY A 43 -19.74 8.45 16.96
CA GLY A 43 -19.66 9.80 16.40
C GLY A 43 -19.60 10.92 17.46
N ARG A 44 -19.75 10.60 18.75
CA ARG A 44 -19.51 11.56 19.83
C ARG A 44 -18.02 11.80 19.98
N ARG A 45 -17.63 13.04 20.17
CA ARG A 45 -16.25 13.42 20.48
C ARG A 45 -16.13 13.66 21.98
N ALA A 46 -15.16 13.02 22.61
CA ALA A 46 -14.80 13.32 23.99
C ALA A 46 -13.51 14.15 23.98
N SER A 47 -13.46 15.22 24.77
CA SER A 47 -12.26 16.06 24.90
C SER A 47 -11.68 15.91 26.30
N TYR A 48 -10.36 15.74 26.37
CA TYR A 48 -9.60 15.66 27.60
C TYR A 48 -8.53 16.75 27.62
N GLU A 49 -8.21 17.27 28.80
CA GLU A 49 -7.16 18.26 28.98
C GLU A 49 -5.89 17.56 29.46
N VAL A 50 -4.74 18.01 28.99
CA VAL A 50 -3.41 17.57 29.41
C VAL A 50 -2.60 18.82 29.77
N TRP A 51 -2.06 18.87 30.98
CA TRP A 51 -1.32 20.03 31.50
C TRP A 51 -0.20 19.59 32.43
N ARG A 52 0.65 20.53 32.86
CA ARG A 52 1.61 20.31 33.94
C ARG A 52 1.06 20.95 35.21
N ASP A 53 1.10 20.22 36.32
CA ASP A 53 0.77 20.79 37.63
C ASP A 53 1.92 21.69 38.15
N ASP A 54 1.70 22.33 39.30
CA ASP A 54 2.68 23.24 39.92
C ASP A 54 4.00 22.54 40.30
N ALA A 55 3.98 21.21 40.42
CA ALA A 55 5.17 20.38 40.63
C ALA A 55 5.87 19.97 39.31
N GLY A 56 5.38 20.46 38.17
CA GLY A 56 5.89 20.15 36.83
C GLY A 56 5.49 18.77 36.30
N LYS A 57 4.66 18.01 37.04
CA LYS A 57 4.21 16.68 36.65
C LYS A 57 3.06 16.77 35.65
N VAL A 58 3.12 15.95 34.60
CA VAL A 58 2.09 15.92 33.56
C VAL A 58 0.84 15.23 34.10
N ARG A 59 -0.32 15.88 33.92
CA ARG A 59 -1.66 15.42 34.33
C ARG A 59 -2.59 15.34 33.13
N CYS A 60 -3.61 14.50 33.23
CA CYS A 60 -4.69 14.38 32.24
C CYS A 60 -6.05 14.20 32.94
N THR A 61 -7.13 14.75 32.38
CA THR A 61 -8.50 14.59 32.90
C THR A 61 -9.16 13.25 32.55
N CYS A 62 -8.52 12.36 31.79
CA CYS A 62 -9.15 11.10 31.42
C CYS A 62 -9.17 10.10 32.59
N LEU A 63 -10.28 9.38 32.75
CA LEU A 63 -10.51 8.42 33.84
C LEU A 63 -9.41 7.34 33.92
N GLU A 64 -8.91 6.85 32.77
CA GLU A 64 -7.83 5.85 32.73
C GLU A 64 -6.53 6.37 33.41
N PHE A 65 -6.24 7.67 33.30
CA PHE A 65 -5.07 8.28 33.94
C PHE A 65 -5.28 8.45 35.44
N GLU A 66 -6.45 8.87 35.86
CA GLU A 66 -6.79 9.01 37.27
C GLU A 66 -6.66 7.67 38.00
N GLU A 67 -7.19 6.59 37.42
CA GLU A 67 -7.12 5.24 38.00
C GLU A 67 -5.69 4.68 38.01
N GLN A 68 -4.97 4.74 36.88
CA GLN A 68 -3.67 4.06 36.77
C GLN A 68 -2.52 4.87 37.38
N SER A 69 -2.59 6.20 37.40
CA SER A 69 -1.52 7.04 37.95
C SER A 69 -1.40 6.96 39.48
N ALA A 70 -2.45 6.50 40.16
CA ALA A 70 -2.42 6.20 41.59
C ALA A 70 -1.52 4.99 41.91
N HIS A 71 -1.47 4.01 41.01
CA HIS A 71 -0.68 2.80 41.16
C HIS A 71 0.70 2.89 40.51
N ASP A 72 0.82 3.66 39.43
CA ASP A 72 2.06 3.82 38.67
C ASP A 72 2.28 5.29 38.30
N SER A 73 3.23 5.93 38.98
CA SER A 73 3.61 7.32 38.72
C SER A 73 4.21 7.56 37.32
N SER A 74 4.71 6.50 36.68
CA SER A 74 5.27 6.52 35.32
C SER A 74 4.20 6.35 34.24
N TYR A 75 2.98 5.98 34.62
CA TYR A 75 1.88 5.77 33.69
C TYR A 75 1.61 7.00 32.82
N ARG A 76 1.36 6.75 31.53
CA ARG A 76 0.98 7.76 30.53
C ARG A 76 -0.22 7.21 29.75
N CYS A 77 -1.35 7.90 29.81
CA CYS A 77 -2.51 7.58 28.99
C CYS A 77 -2.25 7.95 27.51
N GLU A 78 -3.13 7.51 26.62
CA GLU A 78 -3.04 7.82 25.18
C GLU A 78 -3.08 9.33 24.89
N HIS A 79 -3.80 10.12 25.68
CA HIS A 79 -3.87 11.58 25.50
C HIS A 79 -2.53 12.27 25.79
N ILE A 80 -1.81 11.86 26.85
CA ILE A 80 -0.48 12.41 27.15
C ILE A 80 0.52 12.04 26.06
N LEU A 81 0.47 10.80 25.58
CA LEU A 81 1.30 10.35 24.47
C LEU A 81 0.96 11.10 23.17
N ALA A 82 -0.31 11.41 22.91
CA ALA A 82 -0.73 12.16 21.72
C ALA A 82 -0.16 13.60 21.73
N VAL A 83 -0.14 14.26 22.89
CA VAL A 83 0.52 15.57 23.05
C VAL A 83 2.02 15.45 22.78
N LYS A 84 2.69 14.42 23.32
CA LYS A 84 4.11 14.15 23.04
C LYS A 84 4.38 14.02 21.54
N HIS A 85 3.60 13.20 20.84
CA HIS A 85 3.74 12.98 19.39
C HIS A 85 3.49 14.26 18.59
N SER A 86 2.44 15.03 18.94
CA SER A 86 2.14 16.32 18.29
C SER A 86 3.27 17.34 18.43
N LEU A 87 3.91 17.41 19.60
CA LEU A 87 5.05 18.31 19.84
C LEU A 87 6.29 17.90 19.04
N LEU A 88 6.55 16.60 18.91
CA LEU A 88 7.65 16.08 18.10
C LEU A 88 7.45 16.43 16.62
N THR A 89 6.24 16.24 16.08
CA THR A 89 5.92 16.58 14.68
C THR A 89 6.06 18.07 14.40
N LYS A 90 5.56 18.95 15.28
CA LYS A 90 5.71 20.41 15.15
C LYS A 90 7.17 20.86 15.17
N THR A 91 7.99 20.22 16.00
CA THR A 91 9.43 20.52 16.07
C THR A 91 10.12 20.11 14.77
N SER A 92 9.78 18.95 14.19
CA SER A 92 10.34 18.54 12.90
C SER A 92 9.94 19.46 11.75
N GLU A 93 8.69 19.94 11.70
CA GLU A 93 8.24 20.86 10.65
C GLU A 93 8.94 22.23 10.72
N ALA A 94 9.20 22.74 11.93
CA ALA A 94 9.89 24.01 12.12
C ALA A 94 11.35 23.95 11.64
N VAL A 95 12.02 22.81 11.81
CA VAL A 95 13.41 22.60 11.35
C VAL A 95 13.47 22.55 9.82
N THR A 96 12.49 21.94 9.15
CA THR A 96 12.47 21.84 7.68
C THR A 96 12.13 23.16 6.98
N LYS A 97 11.49 24.11 7.69
CA LYS A 97 11.11 25.42 7.14
C LYS A 97 12.14 26.54 7.36
N GLN A 98 13.28 26.27 8.00
CA GLN A 98 14.36 27.26 8.01
C GLN A 98 14.91 27.43 6.58
N PRO A 99 14.84 28.65 5.99
CA PRO A 99 15.43 28.89 4.69
C PRO A 99 16.92 28.60 4.78
N GLN A 100 17.40 27.69 3.94
CA GLN A 100 18.83 27.49 3.75
C GLN A 100 19.42 28.84 3.34
N VAL A 101 20.12 29.49 4.26
CA VAL A 101 20.93 30.67 3.97
C VAL A 101 21.98 30.20 2.97
N THR A 102 21.75 30.54 1.70
CA THR A 102 22.67 30.26 0.61
C THR A 102 23.93 31.07 0.91
N PRO A 103 25.10 30.44 1.10
CA PRO A 103 26.33 31.21 1.24
C PRO A 103 26.52 32.07 -0.02
N PRO A 104 26.95 33.34 0.13
CA PRO A 104 27.03 34.28 -0.97
C PRO A 104 27.96 33.74 -2.07
N ALA A 105 27.48 33.83 -3.31
CA ALA A 105 28.20 33.44 -4.51
C ALA A 105 29.52 34.21 -4.60
N ILE A 106 30.63 33.46 -4.66
CA ILE A 106 31.95 33.98 -4.96
C ILE A 106 31.95 34.41 -6.43
N VAL A 107 32.11 35.72 -6.65
CA VAL A 107 32.26 36.32 -7.98
C VAL A 107 33.69 36.06 -8.48
N PRO A 108 33.90 35.59 -9.73
CA PRO A 108 35.24 35.44 -10.29
C PRO A 108 35.74 36.81 -10.77
N GLY A 109 36.77 37.33 -10.10
CA GLY A 109 37.49 38.54 -10.49
C GLY A 109 38.93 38.20 -10.88
N ASP A 110 39.33 38.68 -12.05
CA ASP A 110 40.63 38.52 -12.68
C ASP A 110 41.82 39.15 -11.92
N ALA A 111 42.98 38.58 -12.23
CA ALA A 111 44.34 39.16 -12.23
C ALA A 111 45.12 39.33 -10.91
N ASN A 112 46.12 38.45 -10.80
CA ASN A 112 47.57 38.78 -10.74
C ASN A 112 48.06 39.68 -9.60
N VAL A 113 48.93 39.15 -8.71
CA VAL A 113 50.13 39.83 -8.14
C VAL A 113 50.86 38.90 -7.15
N THR A 114 52.10 38.59 -7.52
CA THR A 114 53.32 38.44 -6.71
C THR A 114 53.49 37.27 -5.72
N ALA A 115 54.43 36.41 -6.10
CA ALA A 115 55.08 35.41 -5.25
C ALA A 115 56.01 36.04 -4.21
N GLN A 116 55.97 35.52 -2.97
CA GLN A 116 57.10 35.47 -2.03
C GLN A 116 57.06 34.15 -1.23
N ALA A 117 58.23 33.52 -1.15
CA ALA A 117 58.59 32.29 -0.41
C ALA A 117 58.54 32.50 1.12
N VAL A 118 58.54 31.54 2.07
CA VAL A 118 59.01 30.14 2.30
C VAL A 118 58.31 29.68 3.65
N PRO A 119 58.61 28.56 4.36
CA PRO A 119 59.04 27.20 3.99
C PRO A 119 58.20 26.05 4.67
N ASN A 120 58.20 24.89 4.01
CA ASN A 120 58.45 23.52 4.50
C ASN A 120 57.97 23.06 5.90
N THR A 121 57.11 22.04 5.94
CA THR A 121 57.17 20.93 6.93
C THR A 121 56.42 19.69 6.41
N GLN A 122 57.16 18.66 6.01
CA GLN A 122 56.74 17.25 6.01
C GLN A 122 56.68 16.73 7.46
N PRO A 123 55.81 15.74 7.81
CA PRO A 123 56.10 14.30 7.59
C PRO A 123 54.86 13.46 7.22
N LYS A 124 54.99 12.57 6.21
CA LYS A 124 55.26 11.11 6.26
C LYS A 124 54.09 10.21 6.70
N ASP A 125 53.82 9.28 5.79
CA ASP A 125 52.97 8.10 5.88
C ASP A 125 53.21 7.22 7.12
N ALA A 126 52.12 6.67 7.65
CA ALA A 126 52.14 5.53 8.56
C ALA A 126 51.25 4.42 7.98
N SER A 127 51.91 3.49 7.31
CA SER A 127 51.44 2.14 7.01
C SER A 127 51.73 1.27 8.24
N GLU A 128 50.69 0.74 8.89
CA GLU A 128 50.85 -0.31 9.90
C GLU A 128 50.48 -1.69 9.32
N LYS A 129 51.56 -2.44 9.19
CA LYS A 129 51.72 -3.84 8.83
C LYS A 129 51.43 -4.69 10.08
N ARG A 130 50.39 -5.52 10.07
CA ARG A 130 50.19 -6.55 11.10
C ARG A 130 50.68 -7.89 10.58
N THR A 131 51.71 -8.38 11.25
CA THR A 131 52.41 -9.66 11.07
C THR A 131 51.61 -10.82 11.63
N GLU A 132 51.35 -11.84 10.81
CA GLU A 132 51.05 -13.19 11.27
C GLU A 132 52.32 -14.04 11.12
N GLY A 133 52.76 -14.63 12.24
CA GLY A 133 53.88 -15.53 12.32
C GLY A 133 53.48 -16.81 13.05
N GLY A 134 53.55 -17.92 12.31
CA GLY A 134 54.06 -19.24 12.70
C GLY A 134 53.54 -19.92 13.97
N ARG A 135 52.96 -21.11 13.78
CA ARG A 135 53.21 -22.30 14.62
C ARG A 135 52.98 -23.57 13.82
N ASP A 136 53.83 -24.54 14.12
CA ASP A 136 54.16 -25.73 13.34
C ASP A 136 53.26 -26.94 13.60
N GLU A 137 53.35 -27.88 12.64
CA GLU A 137 53.35 -29.36 12.76
C GLU A 137 52.48 -30.07 13.82
N GLU A 138 51.57 -30.98 13.39
CA GLU A 138 51.89 -32.39 13.07
C GLU A 138 50.64 -33.31 13.14
N THR A 139 50.67 -34.36 12.29
CA THR A 139 49.99 -35.67 12.35
C THR A 139 48.57 -35.91 11.78
N ALA A 140 48.61 -36.60 10.63
CA ALA A 140 48.05 -37.94 10.37
C ALA A 140 46.61 -38.13 9.78
N ALA A 141 46.61 -38.44 8.48
CA ALA A 141 46.23 -39.73 7.88
C ALA A 141 44.80 -39.97 7.30
N LEU A 142 44.83 -40.55 6.07
CA LEU A 142 43.83 -41.35 5.33
C LEU A 142 42.69 -40.54 4.66
N THR A 143 42.34 -40.67 3.38
CA THR A 143 42.51 -41.75 2.39
C THR A 143 42.25 -41.18 0.98
N ALA A 144 42.93 -41.73 -0.03
CA ALA A 144 42.76 -41.41 -1.44
C ALA A 144 41.66 -42.27 -2.10
N ALA A 145 40.86 -41.69 -3.01
CA ALA A 145 40.28 -42.40 -4.14
C ALA A 145 39.80 -41.43 -5.25
N ALA A 146 40.52 -41.51 -6.39
CA ALA A 146 40.06 -41.51 -7.78
C ALA A 146 39.13 -40.40 -8.37
N ALA A 147 39.68 -39.81 -9.43
CA ALA A 147 39.14 -38.95 -10.52
C ALA A 147 37.84 -39.49 -11.21
N PRO A 148 37.21 -38.81 -12.22
CA PRO A 148 37.75 -37.72 -13.03
C PRO A 148 36.82 -36.54 -13.42
N LYS A 149 37.52 -35.50 -13.91
CA LYS A 149 37.06 -34.26 -14.53
C LYS A 149 36.07 -34.52 -15.68
N ARG A 150 34.97 -33.74 -15.69
CA ARG A 150 34.17 -33.46 -16.88
C ARG A 150 33.98 -31.95 -17.03
N THR A 151 34.66 -31.42 -18.03
CA THR A 151 34.41 -30.15 -18.71
C THR A 151 33.15 -30.27 -19.56
N ALA A 152 32.25 -29.29 -19.47
CA ALA A 152 31.12 -29.07 -20.39
C ALA A 152 30.60 -27.62 -20.24
N PRO A 153 29.89 -27.03 -21.23
CA PRO A 153 30.34 -25.80 -21.85
C PRO A 153 29.38 -24.61 -21.73
N ARG A 154 29.97 -23.45 -22.02
CA ARG A 154 29.42 -22.16 -22.46
C ARG A 154 28.16 -22.32 -23.34
N PHE A 155 27.00 -21.93 -22.81
CA PHE A 155 25.78 -21.83 -23.61
C PHE A 155 25.64 -20.43 -24.23
N VAL A 156 25.43 -20.47 -25.54
CA VAL A 156 25.20 -19.36 -26.46
C VAL A 156 23.74 -18.95 -26.39
N ARG A 157 23.52 -17.64 -26.49
CA ARG A 157 22.25 -16.92 -26.49
C ARG A 157 21.59 -17.05 -27.86
N GLU A 158 20.50 -17.78 -27.97
CA GLU A 158 19.65 -17.82 -29.16
C GLU A 158 18.54 -16.77 -29.05
N HIS A 159 18.52 -15.89 -30.04
CA HIS A 159 17.42 -14.99 -30.37
C HIS A 159 16.34 -15.79 -31.10
N HIS A 160 15.10 -15.75 -30.62
CA HIS A 160 13.95 -16.24 -31.39
C HIS A 160 13.28 -15.05 -32.08
N ASP A 161 13.55 -14.95 -33.38
CA ASP A 161 12.80 -14.19 -34.37
C ASP A 161 11.63 -15.08 -34.83
N SER A 162 10.46 -14.50 -35.08
CA SER A 162 9.28 -15.25 -35.58
C SER A 162 8.57 -14.39 -36.60
N SER A 163 8.82 -14.76 -37.85
CA SER A 163 8.31 -14.21 -39.08
C SER A 163 6.80 -14.40 -39.25
N GLU A 164 6.18 -13.38 -39.81
CA GLU A 164 4.84 -13.31 -40.37
C GLU A 164 4.61 -14.37 -41.46
N THR A 165 3.41 -14.94 -41.49
CA THR A 165 2.87 -15.56 -42.71
C THR A 165 1.47 -15.07 -42.96
N ASP A 166 1.38 -14.34 -44.06
CA ASP A 166 0.22 -13.84 -44.78
C ASP A 166 -0.54 -15.02 -45.43
N THR A 167 -1.87 -15.02 -45.36
CA THR A 167 -2.71 -15.81 -46.28
C THR A 167 -4.12 -15.24 -46.35
N THR A 168 -4.39 -14.66 -47.51
CA THR A 168 -5.68 -14.28 -48.09
C THR A 168 -6.55 -15.50 -48.44
N GLU A 169 -7.87 -15.45 -48.23
CA GLU A 169 -8.89 -15.70 -49.27
C GLU A 169 -10.34 -15.43 -48.82
N ALA A 170 -11.11 -14.82 -49.72
CA ALA A 170 -12.54 -14.52 -49.64
C ALA A 170 -13.39 -15.77 -50.00
N THR A 171 -14.69 -15.90 -49.65
CA THR A 171 -15.92 -15.41 -50.35
C THR A 171 -17.15 -16.22 -49.77
N PRO A 172 -18.44 -16.08 -50.22
CA PRO A 172 -19.50 -15.20 -49.70
C PRO A 172 -20.78 -15.88 -49.12
N ALA A 173 -21.66 -15.01 -48.60
CA ALA A 173 -23.14 -14.99 -48.65
C ALA A 173 -24.00 -16.09 -47.98
N SER A 174 -24.85 -15.67 -47.04
CA SER A 174 -26.31 -15.94 -47.07
C SER A 174 -27.07 -14.99 -46.11
N ALA A 175 -28.31 -14.71 -46.50
CA ALA A 175 -29.24 -13.73 -45.96
C ALA A 175 -30.27 -14.36 -45.00
N ASP A 176 -31.13 -13.49 -44.45
CA ASP A 176 -32.29 -13.73 -43.55
C ASP A 176 -31.93 -14.12 -42.11
N GLU A 177 -32.54 -13.60 -41.04
CA GLU A 177 -33.90 -13.09 -40.83
C GLU A 177 -33.88 -12.14 -39.60
N SER A 178 -34.63 -11.04 -39.62
CA SER A 178 -34.86 -10.16 -38.46
C SER A 178 -36.33 -10.24 -38.01
N PRO A 179 -36.59 -10.21 -36.69
CA PRO A 179 -37.78 -9.53 -36.21
C PRO A 179 -37.47 -8.51 -35.09
N ALA A 180 -37.81 -7.27 -35.41
CA ALA A 180 -38.65 -6.33 -34.66
C ALA A 180 -38.67 -6.32 -33.11
N ALA A 181 -38.54 -5.07 -32.63
CA ALA A 181 -39.33 -4.44 -31.57
C ALA A 181 -38.72 -4.33 -30.17
N ASP A 182 -37.70 -3.49 -30.15
CA ASP A 182 -37.27 -2.58 -29.08
C ASP A 182 -38.34 -1.49 -28.83
N GLN A 183 -39.17 -1.61 -27.77
CA GLN A 183 -40.14 -0.57 -27.33
C GLN A 183 -40.40 -0.56 -25.81
N LEU A 184 -39.45 -0.97 -24.95
CA LEU A 184 -39.66 -0.92 -23.49
C LEU A 184 -38.62 -0.13 -22.69
N ALA A 185 -37.56 0.40 -23.33
CA ALA A 185 -36.44 1.04 -22.61
C ALA A 185 -36.49 2.58 -22.59
N THR A 186 -37.46 3.22 -23.25
CA THR A 186 -37.54 4.70 -23.34
C THR A 186 -38.38 5.36 -22.25
N HIS A 187 -39.20 4.61 -21.52
CA HIS A 187 -40.13 5.21 -20.54
C HIS A 187 -39.51 5.48 -19.15
N THR A 188 -38.32 4.93 -18.86
CA THR A 188 -37.64 5.11 -17.57
C THR A 188 -36.78 6.37 -17.49
N TYR A 189 -36.28 6.87 -18.63
CA TYR A 189 -35.40 8.04 -18.64
C TYR A 189 -36.14 9.37 -18.41
N GLU A 190 -37.38 9.50 -18.87
CA GLU A 190 -38.15 10.75 -18.72
C GLU A 190 -38.70 10.92 -17.29
N GLU A 191 -39.05 9.82 -16.62
CA GLU A 191 -39.54 9.83 -15.23
C GLU A 191 -38.41 10.17 -14.24
N GLU A 192 -37.19 9.64 -14.43
CA GLU A 192 -36.02 9.98 -13.59
C GLU A 192 -35.60 11.46 -13.75
N HIS A 193 -35.69 12.02 -14.96
CA HIS A 193 -35.33 13.42 -15.20
C HIS A 193 -36.37 14.39 -14.60
N GLN A 194 -37.65 14.01 -14.56
CA GLN A 194 -38.69 14.78 -13.88
C GLN A 194 -38.55 14.71 -12.35
N GLU A 195 -38.14 13.57 -11.79
CA GLU A 195 -37.92 13.44 -10.35
C GLU A 195 -36.71 14.26 -9.87
N MET A 196 -35.63 14.33 -10.67
CA MET A 196 -34.45 15.16 -10.38
C MET A 196 -34.79 16.66 -10.36
N ASN A 197 -35.57 17.15 -11.34
CA ASN A 197 -35.98 18.55 -11.38
C ASN A 197 -36.93 18.92 -10.23
N LYS A 198 -37.76 17.98 -9.76
CA LYS A 198 -38.66 18.20 -8.61
C LYS A 198 -37.89 18.34 -7.30
N ARG A 199 -36.78 17.61 -7.12
CA ARG A 199 -35.90 17.72 -5.93
C ARG A 199 -35.09 19.02 -5.91
N GLN A 200 -34.70 19.54 -7.08
CA GLN A 200 -34.03 20.84 -7.18
C GLN A 200 -34.97 22.02 -6.88
N ALA A 201 -36.26 21.90 -7.21
CA ALA A 201 -37.26 22.91 -6.88
C ALA A 201 -37.62 22.98 -5.39
N THR A 202 -37.48 21.87 -4.64
CA THR A 202 -37.76 21.82 -3.19
C THR A 202 -36.62 22.28 -2.28
N LEU A 203 -35.45 22.63 -2.83
CA LEU A 203 -34.30 23.16 -2.06
C LEU A 203 -34.25 24.69 -2.00
N ASN A 204 -35.20 25.38 -2.63
CA ASN A 204 -35.31 26.85 -2.65
C ASN A 204 -36.47 27.37 -1.79
N VAL A 205 -36.67 26.79 -0.60
CA VAL A 205 -37.61 27.30 0.40
C VAL A 205 -36.84 28.15 1.41
N GLU A 206 -36.91 29.46 1.19
CA GLU A 206 -36.90 30.58 2.13
C GLU A 206 -36.23 30.31 3.50
N ALA A 207 -34.96 30.70 3.60
CA ALA A 207 -34.31 30.94 4.89
C ALA A 207 -34.90 32.22 5.51
N PRO A 208 -35.23 32.24 6.81
CA PRO A 208 -35.73 33.43 7.47
C PRO A 208 -34.64 34.49 7.58
N GLU A 209 -34.92 35.68 7.07
CA GLU A 209 -34.18 36.91 7.36
C GLU A 209 -34.29 37.20 8.86
N ASN A 210 -33.22 36.92 9.62
CA ASN A 210 -33.06 37.45 10.97
C ASN A 210 -31.58 37.66 11.29
N ASP A 211 -31.31 38.85 11.82
CA ASP A 211 -30.14 39.32 12.55
C ASP A 211 -28.81 39.45 11.78
N LEU A 212 -28.73 40.52 10.99
CA LEU A 212 -27.46 41.19 10.70
C LEU A 212 -26.97 41.91 11.96
N GLU A 213 -26.25 41.19 12.82
CA GLU A 213 -25.44 41.80 13.87
C GLU A 213 -24.37 42.71 13.22
N PHE A 214 -24.29 43.93 13.73
CA PHE A 214 -23.42 45.00 13.24
C PHE A 214 -21.96 44.66 13.59
N ILE A 215 -21.27 43.92 12.72
CA ILE A 215 -19.85 43.58 12.88
C ILE A 215 -19.06 44.88 12.96
N THR A 216 -18.38 45.08 14.08
CA THR A 216 -17.57 46.27 14.33
C THR A 216 -16.33 46.28 13.42
N ALA A 217 -15.83 47.47 13.05
CA ALA A 217 -14.69 47.60 12.15
C ALA A 217 -13.41 46.87 12.65
N GLU A 218 -13.28 46.67 13.97
CA GLU A 218 -12.18 45.92 14.59
C GLU A 218 -12.31 44.41 14.42
N GLU A 219 -13.51 43.84 14.41
CA GLU A 219 -13.72 42.40 14.19
C GLU A 219 -13.46 41.99 12.72
N HIS A 220 -13.74 42.89 11.77
CA HIS A 220 -13.43 42.68 10.36
C HIS A 220 -11.91 42.72 10.08
N GLU A 221 -11.12 43.47 10.86
CA GLU A 221 -9.65 43.42 10.80
C GLU A 221 -9.09 42.15 11.46
N ALA A 222 -9.69 41.69 12.57
CA ALA A 222 -9.28 40.44 13.22
C ALA A 222 -9.54 39.18 12.36
N MET A 223 -10.64 39.14 11.58
CA MET A 223 -10.91 38.03 10.66
C MET A 223 -10.00 38.02 9.43
N LYS A 224 -9.45 39.17 9.00
CA LYS A 224 -8.47 39.22 7.89
C LYS A 224 -7.11 38.60 8.24
N VAL A 225 -6.76 38.53 9.53
CA VAL A 225 -5.49 37.94 9.99
C VAL A 225 -5.59 36.41 10.16
N ALA A 226 -6.81 35.86 10.22
CA ALA A 226 -7.07 34.43 10.39
C ALA A 226 -7.57 33.72 9.11
N ALA A 227 -7.47 34.36 7.94
CA ALA A 227 -7.77 33.70 6.67
C ALA A 227 -6.78 32.53 6.46
N PRO A 228 -7.24 31.28 6.26
CA PRO A 228 -6.37 30.17 5.95
C PRO A 228 -5.59 30.52 4.69
N GLN A 229 -4.26 30.34 4.76
CA GLN A 229 -3.36 30.49 3.63
C GLN A 229 -4.00 29.89 2.39
N SER A 230 -4.22 30.75 1.40
CA SER A 230 -4.85 30.46 0.11
C SER A 230 -4.52 29.05 -0.34
N ALA A 231 -5.54 28.20 -0.54
CA ALA A 231 -5.36 26.93 -1.22
C ALA A 231 -4.52 27.19 -2.47
N PRO A 232 -3.45 26.40 -2.73
CA PRO A 232 -2.56 26.65 -3.84
C PRO A 232 -3.40 26.67 -5.11
N VAL A 233 -3.55 27.86 -5.70
CA VAL A 233 -4.26 28.05 -6.96
C VAL A 233 -3.42 27.30 -7.99
N VAL A 234 -3.85 26.08 -8.29
CA VAL A 234 -3.21 25.23 -9.28
C VAL A 234 -3.26 25.99 -10.60
N PRO A 235 -2.11 26.31 -11.22
CA PRO A 235 -2.10 27.06 -12.48
C PRO A 235 -2.96 26.33 -13.53
N LEU A 236 -3.77 27.06 -14.29
CA LEU A 236 -4.62 26.50 -15.36
C LEU A 236 -3.81 25.63 -16.34
N ALA A 237 -2.53 25.96 -16.55
CA ALA A 237 -1.59 25.16 -17.33
C ALA A 237 -1.48 23.70 -16.85
N PHE A 238 -1.36 23.48 -15.53
CA PHE A 238 -1.25 22.14 -14.96
C PHE A 238 -2.52 21.30 -15.17
N THR A 239 -3.70 21.93 -15.14
CA THR A 239 -4.96 21.21 -15.40
C THR A 239 -5.04 20.69 -16.83
N ASN A 240 -4.49 21.43 -17.80
CA ASN A 240 -4.39 20.97 -19.19
C ASN A 240 -3.36 19.84 -19.32
N THR A 241 -2.20 19.94 -18.67
CA THR A 241 -1.19 18.87 -18.60
C THR A 241 -1.82 17.57 -18.07
N LEU A 242 -2.56 17.65 -16.95
CA LEU A 242 -3.27 16.50 -16.39
C LEU A 242 -4.34 15.93 -17.32
N ARG A 243 -5.06 16.79 -18.05
CA ARG A 243 -6.07 16.34 -19.01
C ARG A 243 -5.43 15.54 -20.15
N THR A 244 -4.28 15.99 -20.66
CA THR A 244 -3.53 15.28 -21.70
C THR A 244 -2.94 13.97 -21.17
N LEU A 245 -2.37 13.95 -19.96
CA LEU A 245 -1.82 12.74 -19.34
C LEU A 245 -2.89 11.68 -19.01
N ARG A 246 -4.17 12.06 -18.92
CA ARG A 246 -5.31 11.15 -18.70
C ARG A 246 -5.88 10.54 -19.98
N GLN A 247 -5.37 10.92 -21.16
CA GLN A 247 -5.82 10.32 -22.41
C GLN A 247 -5.44 8.83 -22.43
N PRO A 248 -6.31 7.96 -23.00
CA PRO A 248 -6.04 6.54 -23.06
C PRO A 248 -4.77 6.27 -23.88
N ILE A 249 -3.97 5.32 -23.42
CA ILE A 249 -2.74 4.92 -24.11
C ILE A 249 -3.11 4.13 -25.36
N GLU A 250 -2.40 4.42 -26.45
CA GLU A 250 -2.59 3.70 -27.70
C GLU A 250 -2.28 2.19 -27.52
N PRO A 251 -3.14 1.28 -28.00
CA PRO A 251 -3.00 -0.16 -27.76
C PRO A 251 -1.65 -0.75 -28.16
N ARG A 252 -0.94 -0.17 -29.13
CA ARG A 252 0.40 -0.61 -29.56
C ARG A 252 1.47 -0.54 -28.47
N PHE A 253 1.27 0.30 -27.46
CA PHE A 253 2.19 0.44 -26.33
C PHE A 253 1.79 -0.41 -25.13
N VAL A 254 0.60 -1.00 -25.17
CA VAL A 254 0.12 -1.92 -24.15
C VAL A 254 0.64 -3.31 -24.48
N LYS A 255 1.41 -3.87 -23.56
CA LYS A 255 1.93 -5.23 -23.64
C LYS A 255 1.18 -6.12 -22.67
N THR A 256 1.17 -7.41 -22.94
CA THR A 256 0.48 -8.39 -22.10
C THR A 256 1.48 -9.39 -21.57
N ARG A 257 1.39 -9.74 -20.29
CA ARG A 257 2.19 -10.79 -19.66
C ARG A 257 1.33 -11.72 -18.83
N GLU A 258 1.84 -12.90 -18.55
CA GLU A 258 1.25 -13.79 -17.55
C GLU A 258 1.34 -13.11 -16.18
N GLY A 259 0.20 -12.75 -15.59
CA GLY A 259 0.12 -12.04 -14.32
C GLY A 259 0.00 -12.98 -13.14
N TRP A 260 -1.05 -13.79 -13.14
CA TRP A 260 -1.30 -14.81 -12.12
C TRP A 260 -1.92 -16.05 -12.74
N THR A 261 -1.67 -17.20 -12.13
CA THR A 261 -2.30 -18.46 -12.51
C THR A 261 -3.31 -18.81 -11.44
N ASP A 262 -4.55 -19.05 -11.86
CA ASP A 262 -5.61 -19.53 -11.00
C ASP A 262 -5.36 -20.99 -10.57
N ARG A 263 -6.06 -21.45 -9.53
CA ARG A 263 -5.97 -22.81 -8.99
C ARG A 263 -6.29 -23.87 -10.03
N GLN A 264 -7.13 -23.56 -11.01
CA GLN A 264 -7.47 -24.44 -12.13
C GLN A 264 -6.33 -24.55 -13.17
N GLY A 265 -5.22 -23.83 -12.98
CA GLY A 265 -4.11 -23.78 -13.93
C GLY A 265 -4.30 -22.76 -15.05
N ASN A 266 -5.41 -22.01 -15.04
CA ASN A 266 -5.70 -20.98 -16.02
C ASN A 266 -4.77 -19.78 -15.81
N LYS A 267 -4.07 -19.37 -16.87
CA LYS A 267 -3.17 -18.22 -16.86
C LYS A 267 -3.97 -16.95 -17.14
N HIS A 268 -4.02 -16.04 -16.18
CA HIS A 268 -4.61 -14.73 -16.36
C HIS A 268 -3.55 -13.77 -16.90
N MET A 269 -3.86 -13.24 -18.08
CA MET A 269 -3.03 -12.28 -18.78
C MET A 269 -3.29 -10.88 -18.21
N VAL A 270 -2.22 -10.17 -17.86
CA VAL A 270 -2.27 -8.80 -17.32
C VAL A 270 -1.64 -7.85 -18.31
N GLU A 271 -2.38 -6.81 -18.65
CA GLU A 271 -1.94 -5.70 -19.49
C GLU A 271 -1.01 -4.77 -18.70
N TYR A 272 0.06 -4.31 -19.32
CA TYR A 272 1.02 -3.39 -18.72
C TYR A 272 1.67 -2.49 -19.77
N VAL A 273 2.21 -1.37 -19.30
CA VAL A 273 3.03 -0.47 -20.11
C VAL A 273 4.47 -0.51 -19.63
N GLU A 274 5.40 -0.40 -20.57
CA GLU A 274 6.83 -0.35 -20.29
C GLU A 274 7.24 1.01 -19.72
N TRP A 275 8.29 1.03 -18.90
CA TRP A 275 8.69 2.24 -18.18
C TRP A 275 9.17 3.35 -19.12
N HIS A 276 9.83 3.01 -20.24
CA HIS A 276 10.31 3.99 -21.21
C HIS A 276 9.14 4.69 -21.91
N THR A 277 8.06 3.98 -22.25
CA THR A 277 6.85 4.60 -22.82
C THR A 277 6.25 5.63 -21.87
N VAL A 278 6.26 5.35 -20.56
CA VAL A 278 5.80 6.30 -19.55
C VAL A 278 6.72 7.53 -19.49
N ALA A 279 8.03 7.34 -19.58
CA ALA A 279 9.01 8.43 -19.62
C ALA A 279 8.85 9.28 -20.90
N ASP A 280 8.74 8.65 -22.08
CA ASP A 280 8.56 9.32 -23.36
C ASP A 280 7.26 10.17 -23.38
N LEU A 281 6.19 9.67 -22.76
CA LEU A 281 4.93 10.40 -22.63
C LEU A 281 5.10 11.61 -21.70
N LEU A 282 5.82 11.45 -20.58
CA LEU A 282 6.13 12.54 -19.67
C LEU A 282 7.00 13.61 -20.34
N ASP A 283 8.04 13.21 -21.08
CA ASP A 283 8.90 14.12 -21.84
C ASP A 283 8.11 14.93 -22.87
N ARG A 284 7.17 14.29 -23.57
CA ARG A 284 6.32 14.94 -24.58
C ARG A 284 5.31 15.92 -23.98
N VAL A 285 4.65 15.55 -22.88
CA VAL A 285 3.51 16.30 -22.33
C VAL A 285 3.95 17.30 -21.26
N ALA A 286 4.99 16.98 -20.49
CA ALA A 286 5.45 17.73 -19.33
C ALA A 286 6.99 17.72 -19.25
N PRO A 287 7.71 18.37 -20.18
CA PRO A 287 9.18 18.29 -20.28
C PRO A 287 9.94 18.78 -19.03
N ALA A 288 9.29 19.53 -18.14
CA ALA A 288 9.84 19.97 -16.87
C ALA A 288 9.66 18.94 -15.72
N TRP A 289 9.22 17.72 -16.02
CA TRP A 289 9.05 16.69 -15.00
C TRP A 289 10.39 16.25 -14.41
N SER A 290 10.36 15.76 -13.17
CA SER A 290 11.55 15.21 -12.50
C SER A 290 11.23 13.92 -11.78
N HIS A 291 12.19 13.00 -11.75
CA HIS A 291 12.15 11.73 -11.03
C HIS A 291 13.16 11.74 -9.89
N SER A 292 12.76 11.23 -8.71
CA SER A 292 13.69 11.02 -7.59
C SER A 292 13.30 9.78 -6.78
N VAL A 293 14.29 8.97 -6.40
CA VAL A 293 14.08 7.83 -5.50
C VAL A 293 14.14 8.34 -4.06
N ARG A 294 13.04 8.22 -3.32
CA ARG A 294 12.88 8.71 -1.95
C ARG A 294 13.37 7.73 -0.89
N GLY A 295 13.22 6.44 -1.14
CA GLY A 295 13.60 5.41 -0.19
C GLY A 295 13.64 4.02 -0.81
N ILE A 296 14.56 3.21 -0.29
CA ILE A 296 14.70 1.80 -0.66
C ILE A 296 14.67 1.02 0.65
N VAL A 297 13.70 0.12 0.79
CA VAL A 297 13.49 -0.69 1.99
C VAL A 297 13.49 -2.16 1.59
N GLN A 298 14.44 -2.92 2.12
CA GLN A 298 14.45 -4.37 1.95
C GLN A 298 13.58 -5.03 3.02
N ILE A 299 12.64 -5.88 2.58
CA ILE A 299 11.71 -6.63 3.42
C ILE A 299 11.87 -8.11 3.08
N GLY A 300 12.74 -8.80 3.82
CA GLY A 300 13.07 -10.20 3.55
C GLY A 300 13.80 -10.37 2.21
N ASP A 301 13.22 -11.17 1.32
CA ASP A 301 13.68 -11.45 -0.04
C ASP A 301 13.16 -10.44 -1.08
N MET A 302 12.37 -9.46 -0.66
CA MET A 302 11.83 -8.41 -1.52
C MET A 302 12.45 -7.05 -1.21
N VAL A 303 12.56 -6.21 -2.24
CA VAL A 303 12.93 -4.80 -2.14
C VAL A 303 11.74 -3.93 -2.53
N ALA A 304 11.41 -2.97 -1.70
CA ALA A 304 10.41 -1.94 -1.95
C ALA A 304 11.12 -0.61 -2.22
N VAL A 305 10.85 -0.01 -3.38
CA VAL A 305 11.42 1.28 -3.79
C VAL A 305 10.30 2.31 -3.82
N THR A 306 10.50 3.45 -3.18
CA THR A 306 9.58 4.60 -3.24
C THR A 306 10.17 5.65 -4.17
N ALA A 307 9.48 5.97 -5.25
CA ALA A 307 9.86 6.99 -6.22
C ALA A 307 8.87 8.15 -6.21
N ALA A 308 9.36 9.37 -6.41
CA ALA A 308 8.57 10.58 -6.51
C ALA A 308 8.72 11.21 -7.89
N ILE A 309 7.59 11.50 -8.54
CA ILE A 309 7.52 12.29 -9.76
C ILE A 309 6.98 13.67 -9.42
N THR A 310 7.65 14.72 -9.88
CA THR A 310 7.20 16.11 -9.75
C THR A 310 6.93 16.69 -11.13
N ILE A 311 5.73 17.28 -11.31
CA ILE A 311 5.31 17.98 -12.54
C ILE A 311 4.75 19.33 -12.12
N ASP A 312 5.30 20.42 -12.65
CA ASP A 312 4.89 21.81 -12.36
C ASP A 312 4.70 22.10 -10.86
N GLY A 313 5.61 21.60 -10.03
CA GLY A 313 5.60 21.78 -8.57
C GLY A 313 4.69 20.82 -7.79
N VAL A 314 3.91 19.96 -8.46
CA VAL A 314 3.10 18.93 -7.80
C VAL A 314 3.87 17.62 -7.79
N THR A 315 4.14 17.09 -6.60
CA THR A 315 4.82 15.80 -6.41
C THR A 315 3.83 14.70 -6.05
N ARG A 316 3.95 13.53 -6.70
CA ARG A 316 3.24 12.30 -6.32
C ARG A 316 4.23 11.14 -6.21
N GLU A 317 4.03 10.31 -5.20
CA GLU A 317 4.92 9.18 -4.91
C GLU A 317 4.28 7.84 -5.32
N GLY A 318 5.10 6.89 -5.72
CA GLY A 318 4.71 5.51 -6.03
C GLY A 318 5.66 4.54 -5.36
N VAL A 319 5.15 3.37 -4.96
CA VAL A 319 5.95 2.30 -4.34
C VAL A 319 5.95 1.11 -5.25
N GLY A 320 7.12 0.71 -5.74
CA GLY A 320 7.32 -0.48 -6.55
C GLY A 320 8.06 -1.57 -5.79
N THR A 321 7.85 -2.82 -6.21
CA THR A 321 8.44 -3.99 -5.54
C THR A 321 9.19 -4.88 -6.52
N GLY A 322 10.26 -5.50 -6.05
CA GLY A 322 11.05 -6.47 -6.81
C GLY A 322 11.77 -7.45 -5.89
N THR A 323 12.46 -8.43 -6.45
CA THR A 323 13.27 -9.37 -5.68
C THR A 323 14.58 -8.71 -5.25
N ALA A 324 15.06 -9.00 -4.04
CA ALA A 324 16.29 -8.42 -3.49
C ALA A 324 17.56 -9.18 -3.87
N ASP A 325 17.41 -10.37 -4.44
CA ASP A 325 18.50 -11.30 -4.78
C ASP A 325 19.31 -10.90 -6.02
N ASN A 326 18.75 -10.04 -6.87
CA ASN A 326 19.36 -9.64 -8.14
C ASN A 326 19.18 -8.14 -8.40
N GLU A 327 20.18 -7.52 -9.03
CA GLU A 327 20.13 -6.14 -9.53
C GLU A 327 18.92 -5.91 -10.44
N THR A 328 18.55 -6.93 -11.22
CA THR A 328 17.34 -6.88 -12.07
C THR A 328 16.06 -6.70 -11.26
N GLY A 329 15.99 -7.25 -10.05
CA GLY A 329 14.85 -7.09 -9.14
C GLY A 329 14.78 -5.67 -8.55
N ILE A 330 15.91 -5.09 -8.17
CA ILE A 330 15.99 -3.69 -7.71
C ILE A 330 15.59 -2.72 -8.83
N LYS A 331 16.11 -2.91 -10.05
CA LYS A 331 15.72 -2.11 -11.23
C LYS A 331 14.23 -2.24 -11.54
N LYS A 332 13.69 -3.46 -11.46
CA LYS A 332 12.24 -3.70 -11.62
C LYS A 332 11.42 -2.96 -10.58
N ALA A 333 11.87 -2.93 -9.32
CA ALA A 333 11.18 -2.21 -8.25
C ALA A 333 11.15 -0.70 -8.51
N GLU A 334 12.27 -0.10 -8.94
CA GLU A 334 12.33 1.32 -9.32
C GLU A 334 11.42 1.63 -10.51
N HIS A 335 11.48 0.82 -11.58
CA HIS A 335 10.62 0.99 -12.75
C HIS A 335 9.13 0.87 -12.37
N ASP A 336 8.77 -0.05 -11.49
CA ASP A 336 7.40 -0.19 -10.99
C ASP A 336 6.98 1.01 -10.13
N ALA A 337 7.88 1.55 -9.31
CA ALA A 337 7.64 2.73 -8.49
C ALA A 337 7.39 3.98 -9.35
N LEU A 338 8.19 4.18 -10.40
CA LEU A 338 8.01 5.23 -11.41
C LEU A 338 6.62 5.14 -12.03
N LYS A 339 6.25 3.95 -12.54
CA LYS A 339 4.93 3.74 -13.16
C LYS A 339 3.79 4.03 -12.19
N ARG A 340 3.89 3.57 -10.95
CA ARG A 340 2.88 3.81 -9.91
C ARG A 340 2.76 5.28 -9.50
N ALA A 341 3.86 6.03 -9.53
CA ALA A 341 3.83 7.48 -9.35
C ALA A 341 3.14 8.17 -10.54
N ALA A 342 3.48 7.77 -11.77
CA ALA A 342 2.94 8.31 -13.02
C ALA A 342 1.43 8.08 -13.15
N ILE A 343 0.94 6.90 -12.77
CA ILE A 343 -0.50 6.56 -12.77
C ILE A 343 -1.31 7.54 -11.92
N LYS A 344 -0.74 8.04 -10.82
CA LYS A 344 -1.43 9.02 -10.00
C LYS A 344 -1.65 10.33 -10.78
N PHE A 345 -0.82 10.70 -11.75
CA PHE A 345 -1.06 11.85 -12.62
C PHE A 345 -2.10 11.56 -13.74
N GLY A 346 -2.43 10.30 -13.97
CA GLY A 346 -3.46 9.87 -14.93
C GLY A 346 -2.95 8.96 -16.04
N ILE A 347 -1.63 8.76 -16.14
CA ILE A 347 -1.02 7.95 -17.20
C ILE A 347 -1.40 6.47 -17.03
N ALA A 348 -1.91 5.84 -18.09
CA ALA A 348 -2.28 4.42 -18.09
C ALA A 348 -3.32 4.04 -17.02
N ARG A 349 -4.09 5.01 -16.51
CA ARG A 349 -5.01 4.78 -15.39
C ARG A 349 -6.13 3.80 -15.75
N GLU A 350 -6.53 3.79 -17.02
CA GLU A 350 -7.53 2.90 -17.60
C GLU A 350 -7.13 1.42 -17.52
N LEU A 351 -5.83 1.09 -17.59
CA LEU A 351 -5.36 -0.29 -17.47
C LEU A 351 -5.59 -0.82 -16.06
N TYR A 352 -5.35 0.03 -15.05
CA TYR A 352 -5.60 -0.33 -13.65
C TYR A 352 -7.09 -0.40 -13.34
N GLN A 353 -7.92 0.48 -13.92
CA GLN A 353 -9.37 0.39 -13.76
C GLN A 353 -9.90 -0.91 -14.34
N ARG A 354 -9.52 -1.27 -15.57
CA ARG A 354 -9.90 -2.54 -16.19
C ARG A 354 -9.43 -3.74 -15.39
N GLU A 355 -8.18 -3.73 -14.91
CA GLU A 355 -7.66 -4.78 -14.05
C GLU A 355 -8.45 -4.87 -12.74
N SER A 356 -8.80 -3.73 -12.13
CA SER A 356 -9.63 -3.67 -10.92
C SER A 356 -11.02 -4.24 -11.14
N ASP A 357 -11.67 -3.90 -12.26
CA ASP A 357 -13.01 -4.39 -12.59
C ASP A 357 -12.99 -5.91 -12.83
N VAL A 358 -11.96 -6.43 -13.51
CA VAL A 358 -11.74 -7.88 -13.66
C VAL A 358 -11.47 -8.52 -12.30
N ILE A 359 -10.68 -7.88 -11.46
CA ILE A 359 -10.39 -8.34 -10.11
C ILE A 359 -11.64 -8.33 -9.22
N GLU A 360 -12.53 -7.35 -9.35
CA GLU A 360 -13.78 -7.27 -8.59
C GLU A 360 -14.81 -8.27 -9.12
N SER A 361 -14.90 -8.44 -10.44
CA SER A 361 -15.79 -9.42 -11.06
C SER A 361 -15.37 -10.86 -10.80
N THR A 362 -14.06 -11.11 -10.79
CA THR A 362 -13.48 -12.46 -10.66
C THR A 362 -13.04 -12.76 -9.21
N GLY A 363 -12.91 -11.72 -8.38
CA GLY A 363 -12.42 -11.76 -7.00
C GLY A 363 -10.88 -11.85 -6.89
N ALA A 364 -10.18 -10.78 -6.50
CA ALA A 364 -8.74 -10.85 -6.13
C ALA A 364 -8.48 -11.09 -4.64
N GLY A 365 -9.54 -11.29 -3.85
CA GLY A 365 -9.42 -11.87 -2.52
C GLY A 365 -9.51 -13.39 -2.60
N PRO A 366 -8.94 -14.15 -1.65
CA PRO A 366 -9.38 -15.53 -1.45
C PRO A 366 -10.89 -15.48 -1.28
N GLN A 367 -11.64 -16.03 -2.24
CA GLN A 367 -13.09 -16.05 -2.14
C GLN A 367 -13.47 -16.76 -0.83
N ALA A 368 -14.61 -16.42 -0.23
CA ALA A 368 -15.09 -17.18 0.92
C ALA A 368 -15.36 -18.62 0.46
N GLY A 369 -14.44 -19.54 0.77
CA GLY A 369 -14.41 -20.90 0.23
C GLY A 369 -13.12 -21.27 -0.50
N ASP A 370 -12.27 -20.30 -0.84
CA ASP A 370 -10.96 -20.60 -1.43
C ASP A 370 -10.02 -21.20 -0.39
N PHE A 371 -9.37 -22.25 -0.83
CA PHE A 371 -8.42 -22.98 -0.03
C PHE A 371 -7.05 -22.30 -0.09
N PRO A 372 -6.28 -22.29 1.02
CA PRO A 372 -4.91 -21.81 1.00
C PRO A 372 -4.06 -22.56 -0.04
N ARG A 373 -3.15 -21.86 -0.73
CA ARG A 373 -2.22 -22.47 -1.71
C ARG A 373 -1.40 -23.61 -1.14
N ASP A 374 -0.96 -23.46 0.12
CA ASP A 374 -0.28 -24.51 0.88
C ASP A 374 -1.24 -25.01 1.96
N PRO A 375 -1.91 -26.16 1.77
CA PRO A 375 -2.82 -26.69 2.78
C PRO A 375 -2.08 -27.34 3.95
N LEU A 376 -0.81 -27.73 3.75
CA LEU A 376 0.02 -28.44 4.73
C LEU A 376 0.52 -27.52 5.85
N ALA A 377 0.43 -28.00 7.09
CA ALA A 377 0.97 -27.31 8.26
C ALA A 377 2.51 -27.25 8.20
N LYS A 378 3.08 -26.04 8.31
CA LYS A 378 4.55 -25.86 8.31
C LYS A 378 5.19 -26.11 9.67
N SER A 379 4.40 -26.19 10.74
CA SER A 379 4.86 -26.43 12.10
C SER A 379 3.77 -27.06 12.97
N MET A 380 4.15 -27.66 14.09
CA MET A 380 3.20 -28.20 15.08
C MET A 380 2.23 -27.14 15.62
N ALA A 381 2.67 -25.87 15.70
CA ALA A 381 1.83 -24.76 16.13
C ALA A 381 0.79 -24.37 15.07
N ASP A 382 1.02 -24.73 13.81
CA ASP A 382 0.12 -24.49 12.68
C ASP A 382 -0.74 -25.72 12.33
N LEU A 383 -0.48 -26.87 12.96
CA LEU A 383 -1.26 -28.09 12.76
C LEU A 383 -2.73 -27.90 13.16
N VAL A 384 -3.62 -28.56 12.43
CA VAL A 384 -5.06 -28.58 12.70
C VAL A 384 -5.33 -28.90 14.18
N THR A 385 -6.23 -28.11 14.78
CA THR A 385 -6.57 -28.32 16.18
C THR A 385 -7.51 -29.52 16.35
N PRO A 386 -7.48 -30.23 17.50
CA PRO A 386 -8.45 -31.30 17.78
C PRO A 386 -9.91 -30.84 17.67
N LYS A 387 -10.20 -29.57 18.01
CA LYS A 387 -11.52 -28.96 17.84
C LYS A 387 -11.94 -28.87 16.38
N GLN A 388 -11.02 -28.43 15.50
CA GLN A 388 -11.28 -28.36 14.06
C GLN A 388 -11.48 -29.75 13.47
N LEU A 389 -10.65 -30.74 13.83
CA LEU A 389 -10.85 -32.13 13.40
C LEU A 389 -12.21 -32.68 13.83
N GLY A 390 -12.63 -32.38 15.07
CA GLY A 390 -13.97 -32.73 15.55
C GLY A 390 -15.09 -32.11 14.71
N MET A 391 -14.96 -30.82 14.35
CA MET A 391 -15.93 -30.12 13.49
C MET A 391 -15.97 -30.70 12.07
N ILE A 392 -14.80 -30.92 11.46
CA ILE A 392 -14.68 -31.51 10.11
C ILE A 392 -15.37 -32.87 10.07
N ARG A 393 -15.11 -33.75 11.04
CA ARG A 393 -15.74 -35.09 11.11
C ARG A 393 -17.24 -35.02 11.35
N ALA A 394 -17.73 -34.05 12.12
CA ALA A 394 -19.16 -33.86 12.36
C ALA A 394 -19.88 -33.43 11.07
N LEU A 395 -19.36 -32.39 10.40
CA LEU A 395 -19.95 -31.86 9.17
C LEU A 395 -19.93 -32.87 8.03
N ALA A 396 -18.83 -33.62 7.85
CA ALA A 396 -18.75 -34.65 6.82
C ALA A 396 -19.75 -35.80 7.07
N ARG A 397 -19.97 -36.19 8.34
CA ARG A 397 -21.00 -37.19 8.68
C ARG A 397 -22.40 -36.70 8.35
N GLU A 398 -22.68 -35.41 8.60
CA GLU A 398 -23.97 -34.80 8.27
C GLU A 398 -24.18 -34.67 6.75
N ALA A 399 -23.10 -34.39 5.99
CA ALA A 399 -23.11 -34.35 4.53
C ALA A 399 -23.10 -35.75 3.88
N GLY A 400 -22.79 -36.81 4.63
CA GLY A 400 -22.67 -38.17 4.11
C GLY A 400 -21.43 -38.40 3.24
N VAL A 401 -20.34 -37.66 3.48
CA VAL A 401 -19.09 -37.70 2.69
C VAL A 401 -17.95 -38.29 3.53
N ASP A 402 -17.07 -39.08 2.90
CA ASP A 402 -15.83 -39.52 3.55
C ASP A 402 -14.83 -38.37 3.66
N VAL A 403 -14.42 -38.07 4.90
CA VAL A 403 -13.62 -36.88 5.19
C VAL A 403 -12.24 -36.94 4.53
N GLU A 404 -11.59 -38.10 4.56
CA GLU A 404 -10.22 -38.24 4.05
C GLU A 404 -10.22 -38.24 2.52
N GLU A 405 -11.19 -38.92 1.90
CA GLU A 405 -11.34 -38.91 0.44
C GLU A 405 -11.63 -37.50 -0.08
N GLU A 406 -12.53 -36.75 0.57
CA GLU A 406 -12.86 -35.38 0.18
C GLU A 406 -11.69 -34.43 0.42
N CYS A 407 -10.99 -34.54 1.55
CA CYS A 407 -9.81 -33.74 1.83
C CYS A 407 -8.69 -34.03 0.82
N GLN A 408 -8.48 -35.30 0.47
CA GLN A 408 -7.50 -35.70 -0.53
C GLN A 408 -7.88 -35.22 -1.94
N SER A 409 -9.17 -35.23 -2.28
CA SER A 409 -9.67 -34.74 -3.56
C SER A 409 -9.47 -33.22 -3.69
N VAL A 410 -9.88 -32.46 -2.67
CA VAL A 410 -9.92 -31.01 -2.71
C VAL A 410 -8.55 -30.39 -2.40
N LEU A 411 -7.88 -30.86 -1.35
CA LEU A 411 -6.64 -30.28 -0.83
C LEU A 411 -5.39 -31.11 -1.11
N ARG A 412 -5.54 -32.33 -1.64
CA ARG A 412 -4.41 -33.24 -1.94
C ARG A 412 -3.54 -33.56 -0.72
N CYS A 413 -4.12 -33.53 0.48
CA CYS A 413 -3.47 -33.92 1.72
C CYS A 413 -4.43 -34.62 2.67
N ARG A 414 -3.86 -35.26 3.71
CA ARG A 414 -4.63 -35.90 4.79
C ARG A 414 -5.19 -34.87 5.75
N THR A 415 -6.31 -35.18 6.41
CA THR A 415 -6.95 -34.23 7.33
C THR A 415 -6.06 -33.85 8.52
N GLU A 416 -5.18 -34.77 8.95
CA GLU A 416 -4.26 -34.58 10.07
C GLU A 416 -3.07 -33.66 9.73
N GLU A 417 -2.77 -33.49 8.44
CA GLU A 417 -1.65 -32.68 7.94
C GLU A 417 -2.05 -31.23 7.64
N LEU A 418 -3.35 -30.92 7.77
CA LEU A 418 -3.89 -29.60 7.48
C LEU A 418 -3.30 -28.52 8.40
N SER A 419 -2.99 -27.38 7.82
CA SER A 419 -2.80 -26.14 8.56
C SER A 419 -4.11 -25.68 9.19
N LYS A 420 -4.05 -24.91 10.28
CA LYS A 420 -5.25 -24.33 10.94
C LYS A 420 -6.10 -23.52 9.98
N ARG A 421 -5.44 -22.83 9.03
CA ARG A 421 -6.11 -22.02 8.02
C ARG A 421 -6.81 -22.90 6.98
N ALA A 422 -6.13 -23.91 6.47
CA ALA A 422 -6.71 -24.87 5.51
C ALA A 422 -7.87 -25.65 6.12
N ALA A 423 -7.75 -26.06 7.38
CA ALA A 423 -8.84 -26.69 8.12
C ALA A 423 -10.06 -25.78 8.26
N SER A 424 -9.87 -24.48 8.47
CA SER A 424 -10.99 -23.52 8.54
C SER A 424 -11.70 -23.38 7.19
N SER A 425 -10.94 -23.25 6.09
CA SER A 425 -11.52 -23.25 4.73
C SER A 425 -12.24 -24.56 4.41
N PHE A 426 -11.69 -25.70 4.83
CA PHE A 426 -12.31 -27.01 4.60
C PHE A 426 -13.60 -27.20 5.40
N ILE A 427 -13.68 -26.66 6.61
CA ILE A 427 -14.92 -26.61 7.39
C ILE A 427 -16.01 -25.84 6.63
N ASP A 428 -15.67 -24.71 6.01
CA ASP A 428 -16.64 -23.90 5.27
C ASP A 428 -17.06 -24.58 3.95
N HIS A 429 -16.13 -25.27 3.27
CA HIS A 429 -16.46 -26.15 2.14
C HIS A 429 -17.48 -27.23 2.51
N LEU A 430 -17.25 -27.95 3.61
CA LEU A 430 -18.17 -29.00 4.07
C LEU A 430 -19.54 -28.46 4.46
N LYS A 431 -19.63 -27.25 5.04
CA LYS A 431 -20.93 -26.60 5.30
C LYS A 431 -21.66 -26.28 4.00
N ASN A 432 -20.96 -25.79 2.99
CA ASN A 432 -21.57 -25.48 1.69
C ASN A 432 -22.06 -26.76 1.01
N SER A 433 -21.27 -27.85 1.03
CA SER A 433 -21.70 -29.16 0.53
C SER A 433 -22.91 -29.70 1.29
N GLN A 434 -23.02 -29.47 2.60
CA GLN A 434 -24.20 -29.81 3.38
C GLN A 434 -25.44 -29.06 2.90
N HIS A 435 -25.32 -27.75 2.64
CA HIS A 435 -26.43 -26.95 2.11
C HIS A 435 -26.87 -27.45 0.71
N GLU A 436 -25.93 -27.82 -0.16
CA GLU A 436 -26.23 -28.39 -1.48
C GLU A 436 -26.91 -29.76 -1.40
N ALA A 437 -26.43 -30.63 -0.50
CA ALA A 437 -27.03 -31.95 -0.29
C ALA A 437 -28.47 -31.85 0.22
N VAL A 438 -28.75 -30.89 1.13
CA VAL A 438 -30.11 -30.62 1.63
C VAL A 438 -31.00 -30.06 0.51
N ALA A 439 -30.48 -29.13 -0.30
CA ALA A 439 -31.21 -28.58 -1.44
C ALA A 439 -31.56 -29.65 -2.49
N ALA A 440 -30.62 -30.55 -2.80
CA ALA A 440 -30.84 -31.64 -3.75
C ALA A 440 -31.75 -32.76 -3.18
N GLY A 441 -31.67 -33.03 -1.87
CA GLY A 441 -32.46 -34.05 -1.19
C GLY A 441 -33.91 -33.66 -0.90
N GLY A 442 -34.19 -32.36 -0.78
CA GLY A 442 -35.52 -31.81 -0.46
C GLY A 442 -36.62 -32.09 -1.50
N MET A 443 -36.25 -32.52 -2.72
CA MET A 443 -37.22 -32.73 -3.80
C MET A 443 -37.79 -34.17 -3.90
N ARG A 444 -37.38 -35.11 -3.02
CA ARG A 444 -37.77 -36.54 -3.14
C ARG A 444 -38.72 -37.06 -2.06
N ARG A 445 -39.69 -36.26 -1.60
CA ARG A 445 -40.82 -36.79 -0.78
C ARG A 445 -42.16 -36.15 -1.14
N ALA A 446 -42.77 -36.66 -2.20
CA ALA A 446 -44.23 -36.74 -2.35
C ALA A 446 -44.55 -37.77 -3.44
N SER A 447 -44.70 -39.04 -3.08
CA SER A 447 -45.39 -40.07 -3.86
C SER A 447 -45.99 -41.09 -2.91
#